data_AF-A0A947A8S7-F1
#
_entry.id   AF-A0A947A8S7-F1
#
_cell.length_a   1.000
_cell.length_b   1.000
_cell.length_c   1.000
_cell.angle_alpha   90.00
_cell.angle_beta   90.00
_cell.angle_gamma   90.00
#
_symmetry.space_group_name_H-M   'P 1'
#
loop_
_entity.id
_entity.type
_entity.pdbx_description
1 polymer ?
#
loop_
_entity_poly.entity_id
_entity_poly.type
_entity_poly.pdbx_seq_one_letter_code
_entity_poly.pdbx_strand_id
1 'polypeptide(L)'
;MFKKLTLSDATIAQIDWEMTPDLAFCAFSAKGLRDEIVNTAEKICYFYIDNWGKKPKLYLMERGIRHVNILAEIRAPQTMITDCVVSQGVDPSNRNNYPINSALKKWLRVEVVEKEDSPFLVPAEEQDELEEDQDAALPSIEKSNYLGSKLLLPDKQCTLQDEQVHQLIAQWNFFDAMVNPQGGFDNTLADSGDGLTVIDQKTDLMWQRSGLDLCSYQSMKRKIEQLNRNGFAGYHDWRMPSIEEAMSLLETAPNIKGVYLHSCFSKDQPFIFVAARRKPTGYWFVDYKQGKIYWSSGTVPGGYSRLCRCLSQQ
;
A
#
# COMPACT_ATOMS: atom_id res chain seq x y z
N MET A 1 4.15 -30.65 5.17
CA MET A 1 2.92 -31.48 5.16
C MET A 1 1.78 -30.50 4.97
N PHE A 2 1.26 -30.39 3.74
CA PHE A 2 0.24 -29.38 3.41
C PHE A 2 -1.04 -29.69 4.20
N LYS A 3 -1.38 -28.90 5.21
CA LYS A 3 -2.69 -29.00 5.85
C LYS A 3 -3.72 -28.60 4.80
N LYS A 4 -4.61 -29.52 4.47
CA LYS A 4 -5.79 -29.21 3.67
C LYS A 4 -6.62 -28.22 4.48
N LEU A 5 -7.00 -27.09 3.88
CA LEU A 5 -7.86 -26.11 4.53
C LEU A 5 -9.25 -26.73 4.63
N THR A 6 -9.81 -26.72 5.83
CA THR A 6 -11.22 -27.06 6.05
C THR A 6 -11.90 -25.77 6.46
N LEU A 7 -12.97 -25.38 5.75
CA LEU A 7 -13.75 -24.21 6.13
C LEU A 7 -14.48 -24.55 7.44
N SER A 8 -14.21 -23.81 8.51
CA SER A 8 -14.91 -23.97 9.77
C SER A 8 -16.33 -23.39 9.68
N ASP A 9 -17.25 -23.83 10.54
CA ASP A 9 -18.59 -23.24 10.64
C ASP A 9 -18.54 -21.72 10.85
N ALA A 10 -17.54 -21.23 11.59
CA ALA A 10 -17.29 -19.80 11.80
C ALA A 10 -16.90 -19.08 10.51
N THR A 11 -15.99 -19.66 9.73
CA THR A 11 -15.57 -19.11 8.42
C THR A 11 -16.75 -19.07 7.47
N ILE A 12 -17.53 -20.15 7.40
CA ILE A 12 -18.70 -20.28 6.53
C ILE A 12 -19.76 -19.24 6.88
N ALA A 13 -20.02 -19.02 8.18
CA ALA A 13 -20.97 -18.01 8.65
C ALA A 13 -20.55 -16.57 8.31
N GLN A 14 -19.26 -16.34 8.08
CA GLN A 14 -18.70 -15.03 7.70
C GLN A 14 -18.55 -14.85 6.18
N ILE A 15 -18.93 -15.85 5.37
CA ILE A 15 -18.91 -15.70 3.91
C ILE A 15 -20.05 -14.77 3.48
N ASP A 16 -19.68 -13.58 3.04
CA ASP A 16 -20.58 -12.66 2.35
C ASP A 16 -20.63 -13.03 0.86
N TRP A 17 -21.78 -13.56 0.45
CA TRP A 17 -22.04 -13.99 -0.92
C TRP A 17 -22.38 -12.85 -1.87
N GLU A 18 -22.72 -11.67 -1.35
CA GLU A 18 -23.07 -10.50 -2.15
C GLU A 18 -21.93 -9.48 -2.22
N MET A 19 -20.92 -9.63 -1.36
CA MET A 19 -19.70 -8.84 -1.41
C MET A 19 -19.00 -8.96 -2.76
N THR A 20 -18.63 -7.81 -3.31
CA THR A 20 -17.86 -7.69 -4.55
C THR A 20 -16.50 -7.04 -4.27
N PRO A 21 -15.49 -7.19 -5.15
CA PRO A 21 -14.22 -6.47 -4.99
C PRO A 21 -14.39 -4.96 -4.80
N ASP A 22 -15.33 -4.34 -5.52
CA ASP A 22 -15.61 -2.90 -5.41
C ASP A 22 -16.27 -2.53 -4.07
N LEU A 23 -17.21 -3.36 -3.59
CA LEU A 23 -17.84 -3.17 -2.28
C LEU A 23 -16.84 -3.39 -1.15
N ALA A 24 -16.00 -4.42 -1.23
CA ALA A 24 -14.95 -4.70 -0.26
C ALA A 24 -13.91 -3.59 -0.25
N PHE A 25 -13.55 -3.05 -1.42
CA PHE A 25 -12.72 -1.86 -1.51
C PHE A 25 -13.42 -0.66 -0.85
N CYS A 26 -14.70 -0.42 -1.08
CA CYS A 26 -15.42 0.67 -0.42
C CYS A 26 -15.54 0.48 1.11
N ALA A 27 -15.76 -0.75 1.57
CA ALA A 27 -16.01 -1.06 2.98
C ALA A 27 -14.71 -1.12 3.82
N PHE A 28 -13.60 -1.58 3.22
CA PHE A 28 -12.36 -1.87 3.96
C PHE A 28 -11.12 -1.16 3.43
N SER A 29 -11.15 -0.53 2.25
CA SER A 29 -10.18 0.55 2.00
C SER A 29 -10.58 1.70 2.92
N ALA A 30 -9.62 2.39 3.51
CA ALA A 30 -9.82 3.59 4.32
C ALA A 30 -10.30 4.79 3.45
N LYS A 31 -11.32 4.56 2.61
CA LYS A 31 -12.20 5.53 1.97
C LYS A 31 -13.37 5.73 2.92
N GLY A 32 -13.24 6.73 3.78
CA GLY A 32 -14.13 6.91 4.92
C GLY A 32 -15.63 6.92 4.59
N LEU A 33 -16.39 6.35 5.52
CA LEU A 33 -17.64 6.94 5.98
C LEU A 33 -17.83 6.58 7.46
N ARG A 34 -17.91 7.63 8.28
CA ARG A 34 -18.48 7.75 9.64
C ARG A 34 -17.74 7.14 10.83
N ASP A 35 -17.54 8.02 11.81
CA ASP A 35 -17.23 7.78 13.22
C ASP A 35 -18.36 7.02 13.94
N GLU A 36 -18.64 5.80 13.51
CA GLU A 36 -19.43 4.86 14.32
C GLU A 36 -18.56 3.63 14.53
N ILE A 37 -17.99 3.52 15.74
CA ILE A 37 -17.44 2.30 16.38
C ILE A 37 -17.32 1.12 15.39
N VAL A 38 -16.39 1.20 14.43
CA VAL A 38 -16.21 0.08 13.50
C VAL A 38 -15.28 -0.87 14.22
N ASN A 39 -15.81 -2.04 14.58
CA ASN A 39 -15.05 -3.10 15.21
C ASN A 39 -13.89 -3.48 14.27
N THR A 40 -12.67 -3.09 14.62
CA THR A 40 -11.46 -3.39 13.83
C THR A 40 -11.15 -4.89 13.77
N ALA A 41 -11.82 -5.70 14.59
CA ALA A 41 -11.74 -7.15 14.56
C ALA A 41 -12.71 -7.81 13.57
N GLU A 42 -13.66 -7.06 12.97
CA GLU A 42 -14.56 -7.63 11.98
C GLU A 42 -13.80 -7.97 10.69
N LYS A 43 -13.85 -9.26 10.37
CA LYS A 43 -13.34 -9.84 9.15
C LYS A 43 -14.50 -10.46 8.40
N ILE A 44 -14.53 -10.26 7.09
CA ILE A 44 -15.49 -10.91 6.21
C ILE A 44 -14.74 -11.81 5.25
N CYS A 45 -15.37 -12.90 4.85
CA CYS A 45 -14.88 -13.75 3.77
C CYS A 45 -15.73 -13.51 2.52
N TYR A 46 -15.12 -13.45 1.34
CA TYR A 46 -15.88 -13.41 0.10
C TYR A 46 -15.10 -14.02 -1.06
N PHE A 47 -15.84 -14.45 -2.09
CA PHE A 47 -15.27 -15.02 -3.30
C PHE A 47 -15.16 -13.97 -4.40
N TYR A 48 -14.05 -14.00 -5.14
CA TYR A 48 -13.86 -13.13 -6.29
C TYR A 48 -13.00 -13.79 -7.37
N ILE A 49 -13.10 -13.27 -8.60
CA ILE A 49 -12.29 -13.70 -9.72
C ILE A 49 -11.18 -12.66 -9.94
N ASP A 50 -9.94 -13.12 -9.94
CA ASP A 50 -8.75 -12.37 -10.35
C ASP A 50 -8.50 -12.63 -11.85
N ASN A 51 -8.57 -11.58 -12.68
CA ASN A 51 -8.26 -11.65 -14.11
C ASN A 51 -6.98 -10.89 -14.49
N TRP A 52 -6.02 -10.73 -13.58
CA TRP A 52 -4.76 -10.04 -13.87
C TRP A 52 -3.73 -10.94 -14.58
N GLY A 53 -3.87 -12.26 -14.45
CA GLY A 53 -2.98 -13.27 -15.02
C GLY A 53 -3.28 -13.69 -16.46
N LYS A 54 -2.62 -14.78 -16.91
CA LYS A 54 -2.85 -15.37 -18.25
C LYS A 54 -4.24 -15.99 -18.42
N LYS A 55 -4.86 -16.42 -17.32
CA LYS A 55 -6.21 -16.96 -17.25
C LYS A 55 -6.86 -16.50 -15.93
N PRO A 56 -8.17 -16.26 -15.91
CA PRO A 56 -8.85 -15.85 -14.69
C PRO A 56 -8.81 -16.98 -13.66
N LYS A 57 -8.65 -16.60 -12.40
CA LYS A 57 -8.62 -17.50 -11.24
C LYS A 57 -9.66 -17.08 -10.22
N LEU A 58 -10.24 -18.05 -9.51
CA LEU A 58 -11.22 -17.82 -8.46
C LEU A 58 -10.54 -17.99 -7.09
N TYR A 59 -10.79 -17.06 -6.18
CA TYR A 59 -10.21 -17.06 -4.84
C TYR A 59 -11.27 -16.86 -3.77
N LEU A 60 -10.98 -17.40 -2.59
CA LEU A 60 -11.62 -17.04 -1.33
C LEU A 60 -10.70 -16.07 -0.58
N MET A 61 -11.20 -14.89 -0.26
CA MET A 61 -10.47 -13.83 0.43
C MET A 61 -11.11 -13.55 1.79
N GLU A 62 -10.28 -13.31 2.80
CA GLU A 62 -10.64 -12.69 4.07
C GLU A 62 -10.20 -11.23 4.06
N ARG A 63 -11.11 -10.31 4.38
CA ARG A 63 -10.88 -8.86 4.34
C ARG A 63 -11.34 -8.19 5.64
N GLY A 64 -10.53 -7.23 6.10
CA GLY A 64 -10.86 -6.26 7.16
C GLY A 64 -10.16 -4.93 6.88
N ILE A 65 -10.38 -3.92 7.75
CA ILE A 65 -9.95 -2.51 7.56
C ILE A 65 -8.43 -2.37 7.28
N ARG A 66 -7.62 -3.32 7.75
CA ARG A 66 -6.17 -3.44 7.47
C ARG A 66 -5.72 -4.88 7.29
N HIS A 67 -6.65 -5.78 6.97
CA HIS A 67 -6.39 -7.20 6.81
C HIS A 67 -6.77 -7.60 5.40
N VAL A 68 -5.84 -8.19 4.65
CA VAL A 68 -6.11 -8.87 3.38
C VAL A 68 -5.42 -10.21 3.47
N ASN A 69 -6.19 -11.29 3.41
CA ASN A 69 -5.63 -12.61 3.33
C ASN A 69 -6.34 -13.41 2.26
N ILE A 70 -5.60 -13.97 1.30
CA ILE A 70 -6.18 -14.94 0.35
C ILE A 70 -6.16 -16.29 1.05
N LEU A 71 -7.32 -16.79 1.45
CA LEU A 71 -7.42 -18.06 2.17
C LEU A 71 -7.15 -19.25 1.25
N ALA A 72 -7.66 -19.20 0.02
CA ALA A 72 -7.58 -20.31 -0.93
C ALA A 72 -7.77 -19.90 -2.38
N GLU A 73 -7.10 -20.62 -3.29
CA GLU A 73 -7.48 -20.72 -4.70
C GLU A 73 -8.59 -21.77 -4.84
N ILE A 74 -9.66 -21.43 -5.54
CA ILE A 74 -10.75 -22.35 -5.86
C ILE A 74 -10.60 -22.82 -7.31
N ARG A 75 -10.30 -24.11 -7.49
CA ARG A 75 -10.11 -24.74 -8.80
C ARG A 75 -11.43 -25.09 -9.49
N ALA A 76 -12.31 -24.12 -9.63
CA ALA A 76 -13.56 -24.28 -10.38
C ALA A 76 -13.29 -24.57 -11.88
N PRO A 77 -14.23 -25.21 -12.60
CA PRO A 77 -14.12 -25.40 -14.04
C PRO A 77 -13.83 -24.08 -14.77
N GLN A 78 -12.76 -24.05 -15.56
CA GLN A 78 -12.27 -22.82 -16.19
C GLN A 78 -13.34 -22.15 -17.08
N THR A 79 -14.16 -22.95 -17.76
CA THR A 79 -15.28 -22.46 -18.57
C THR A 79 -16.25 -21.62 -17.73
N MET A 80 -16.59 -22.09 -16.51
CA MET A 80 -17.49 -21.37 -15.61
C MET A 80 -16.91 -20.04 -15.13
N ILE A 81 -15.59 -19.99 -14.87
CA ILE A 81 -14.90 -18.74 -14.49
C ILE A 81 -14.91 -17.76 -15.67
N THR A 82 -14.55 -18.21 -16.86
CA THR A 82 -14.52 -17.38 -18.07
C THR A 82 -15.92 -16.88 -18.44
N ASP A 83 -16.94 -17.74 -18.40
CA ASP A 83 -18.34 -17.37 -18.68
C ASP A 83 -18.84 -16.32 -17.68
N CYS A 84 -18.43 -16.42 -16.41
CA CYS A 84 -18.74 -15.41 -15.40
C CYS A 84 -18.16 -14.05 -15.75
N VAL A 85 -16.89 -13.98 -16.18
CA VAL A 85 -16.25 -12.72 -16.60
C VAL A 85 -16.95 -12.14 -17.84
N VAL A 86 -17.19 -12.97 -18.86
CA VAL A 86 -17.87 -12.56 -20.11
C VAL A 86 -19.28 -12.06 -19.83
N SER A 87 -20.03 -12.72 -18.94
CA SER A 87 -21.41 -12.36 -18.61
C SER A 87 -21.56 -10.96 -18.01
N GLN A 88 -20.47 -10.35 -17.54
CA GLN A 88 -20.46 -9.00 -16.97
C GLN A 88 -20.28 -7.91 -18.04
N GLY A 89 -20.31 -8.28 -19.33
CA GLY A 89 -20.22 -7.32 -20.43
C GLY A 89 -18.83 -6.72 -20.61
N VAL A 90 -17.81 -7.38 -20.08
CA VAL A 90 -16.42 -6.90 -20.11
C VAL A 90 -15.59 -7.80 -21.04
N ASP A 91 -14.68 -7.17 -21.80
CA ASP A 91 -13.71 -7.88 -22.63
C ASP A 91 -12.86 -8.81 -21.74
N PRO A 92 -12.73 -10.11 -22.07
CA PRO A 92 -11.90 -11.06 -21.30
C PRO A 92 -10.44 -10.64 -21.15
N SER A 93 -9.92 -9.78 -22.04
CA SER A 93 -8.57 -9.22 -21.98
C SER A 93 -8.41 -8.10 -20.94
N ASN A 94 -9.52 -7.58 -20.39
CA ASN A 94 -9.49 -6.55 -19.38
C ASN A 94 -8.98 -7.11 -18.04
N ARG A 95 -7.87 -6.56 -17.58
CA ARG A 95 -7.24 -6.95 -16.31
C ARG A 95 -7.93 -6.26 -15.16
N ASN A 96 -8.81 -7.00 -14.47
CA ASN A 96 -9.51 -6.52 -13.30
C ASN A 96 -9.92 -7.67 -12.37
N ASN A 97 -10.44 -7.34 -11.19
CA ASN A 97 -11.13 -8.28 -10.32
C ASN A 97 -12.64 -8.23 -10.57
N TYR A 98 -13.29 -9.39 -10.54
CA TYR A 98 -14.72 -9.52 -10.83
C TYR A 98 -15.48 -10.23 -9.70
N PRO A 99 -16.74 -9.84 -9.44
CA PRO A 99 -17.63 -10.62 -8.58
C PRO A 99 -17.99 -11.97 -9.21
N ILE A 100 -18.40 -12.91 -8.36
CA ILE A 100 -18.98 -14.18 -8.81
C ILE A 100 -20.45 -14.02 -9.20
N ASN A 101 -20.89 -14.74 -10.24
CA ASN A 101 -22.28 -14.76 -10.67
C ASN A 101 -23.09 -15.86 -9.96
N SER A 102 -24.41 -15.88 -10.20
CA SER A 102 -25.32 -16.85 -9.58
C SER A 102 -24.98 -18.31 -9.88
N ALA A 103 -24.36 -18.61 -11.02
CA ALA A 103 -23.94 -19.97 -11.36
C ALA A 103 -22.77 -20.42 -10.47
N LEU A 104 -21.73 -19.58 -10.34
CA LEU A 104 -20.60 -19.84 -9.45
C LEU A 104 -21.04 -19.90 -7.98
N LYS A 105 -21.94 -19.03 -7.53
CA LYS A 105 -22.48 -19.06 -6.16
C LYS A 105 -23.12 -20.42 -5.84
N LYS A 106 -23.95 -20.96 -6.75
CA LYS A 106 -24.59 -22.27 -6.57
C LYS A 106 -23.57 -23.40 -6.53
N TRP A 107 -22.62 -23.38 -7.47
CA TRP A 107 -21.57 -24.40 -7.55
C TRP A 107 -20.68 -24.39 -6.29
N LEU A 108 -20.25 -23.21 -5.83
CA LEU A 108 -19.44 -23.03 -4.63
C LEU A 108 -20.10 -23.58 -3.37
N ARG A 109 -21.41 -23.37 -3.19
CA ARG A 109 -22.14 -23.91 -2.03
C ARG A 109 -22.04 -25.43 -1.98
N VAL A 110 -22.34 -26.10 -3.09
CA VAL A 110 -22.39 -27.57 -3.15
C VAL A 110 -21.00 -28.20 -3.17
N GLU A 111 -20.07 -27.65 -3.95
CA GLU A 111 -18.80 -28.31 -4.24
C GLU A 111 -17.66 -27.88 -3.33
N VAL A 112 -17.78 -26.72 -2.66
CA VAL A 112 -16.72 -26.15 -1.83
C VAL A 112 -17.14 -26.00 -0.37
N VAL A 113 -18.34 -25.50 -0.10
CA VAL A 113 -18.77 -25.14 1.27
C VAL A 113 -19.43 -26.31 2.00
N GLU A 114 -20.35 -27.04 1.35
CA GLU A 114 -21.11 -28.13 1.97
C GLU A 114 -20.31 -29.44 2.11
N LYS A 115 -19.17 -29.55 1.41
CA LYS A 115 -18.28 -30.72 1.49
C LYS A 115 -17.19 -30.45 2.52
N GLU A 116 -17.09 -31.30 3.55
CA GLU A 116 -15.99 -31.27 4.52
C GLU A 116 -14.61 -31.28 3.86
N ASP A 117 -14.51 -31.95 2.70
CA ASP A 117 -13.23 -32.26 2.06
C ASP A 117 -13.19 -31.93 0.57
N SER A 118 -13.55 -30.69 0.20
CA SER A 118 -13.56 -30.26 -1.20
C SER A 118 -12.19 -30.41 -1.90
N PRO A 119 -12.10 -31.10 -3.06
CA PRO A 119 -10.87 -31.17 -3.85
C PRO A 119 -10.58 -29.86 -4.62
N PHE A 120 -11.56 -28.94 -4.65
CA PHE A 120 -11.45 -27.68 -5.38
C PHE A 120 -10.89 -26.55 -4.52
N LEU A 121 -10.94 -26.68 -3.20
CA LEU A 121 -10.39 -25.72 -2.25
C LEU A 121 -8.89 -26.01 -2.07
N VAL A 122 -8.04 -25.19 -2.68
CA VAL A 122 -6.59 -25.28 -2.51
C VAL A 122 -6.14 -24.15 -1.59
N PRO A 123 -5.65 -24.45 -0.38
CA PRO A 123 -5.16 -23.42 0.53
C PRO A 123 -4.13 -22.56 -0.21
N ALA A 124 -4.19 -21.24 -0.03
CA ALA A 124 -3.04 -20.45 -0.41
C ALA A 124 -1.85 -20.99 0.39
N GLU A 125 -0.70 -21.15 -0.27
CA GLU A 125 0.54 -21.24 0.49
C GLU A 125 0.55 -20.00 1.40
N GLU A 126 0.89 -20.17 2.68
CA GLU A 126 1.36 -19.05 3.49
C GLU A 126 2.49 -18.44 2.64
N GLN A 127 2.15 -17.44 1.80
CA GLN A 127 3.11 -16.43 1.46
C GLN A 127 3.45 -15.94 2.84
N ASP A 128 4.65 -16.26 3.32
CA ASP A 128 5.21 -15.62 4.48
C ASP A 128 4.85 -14.14 4.29
N GLU A 129 3.85 -13.67 5.04
CA GLU A 129 3.73 -12.27 5.32
C GLU A 129 5.11 -12.02 5.90
N LEU A 130 6.03 -11.48 5.09
CA LEU A 130 7.28 -10.98 5.61
C LEU A 130 6.83 -10.04 6.71
N GLU A 131 6.88 -10.53 7.96
CA GLU A 131 6.19 -9.92 9.10
C GLU A 131 6.62 -8.46 9.08
N GLU A 132 5.65 -7.53 9.11
CA GLU A 132 5.97 -6.11 8.99
C GLU A 132 6.97 -5.64 10.06
N ASP A 133 7.09 -6.42 11.15
CA ASP A 133 7.77 -6.13 12.40
C ASP A 133 8.99 -7.03 12.73
N GLN A 134 9.54 -7.79 11.77
CA GLN A 134 10.69 -8.69 12.05
C GLN A 134 12.07 -8.00 12.19
N ASP A 135 12.13 -6.68 12.09
CA ASP A 135 13.40 -5.96 12.15
C ASP A 135 13.75 -5.46 13.55
N ALA A 136 15.05 -5.24 13.76
CA ALA A 136 15.57 -4.65 14.99
C ALA A 136 14.81 -3.35 15.30
N ALA A 137 14.19 -3.30 16.48
CA ALA A 137 13.43 -2.13 16.92
C ALA A 137 14.30 -0.88 16.79
N LEU A 138 13.77 0.14 16.07
CA LEU A 138 14.42 1.44 16.00
C LEU A 138 14.69 1.95 17.42
N PRO A 139 15.83 2.63 17.65
CA PRO A 139 16.10 3.23 18.94
C PRO A 139 14.99 4.24 19.27
N SER A 140 14.66 4.39 20.56
CA SER A 140 13.86 5.53 20.99
C SER A 140 14.61 6.83 20.76
N ILE A 141 13.89 7.94 20.65
CA ILE A 141 14.46 9.29 20.44
C ILE A 141 15.61 9.57 21.42
N GLU A 142 15.43 9.23 22.70
CA GLU A 142 16.42 9.43 23.77
C GLU A 142 17.67 8.56 23.62
N LYS A 143 17.53 7.35 23.05
CA LYS A 143 18.63 6.40 22.87
C LYS A 143 19.39 6.60 21.56
N SER A 144 18.72 7.20 20.56
CA SER A 144 19.28 7.43 19.23
C SER A 144 20.50 8.37 19.26
N ASN A 145 20.60 9.27 20.24
CA ASN A 145 21.78 10.11 20.50
C ASN A 145 22.34 10.82 19.25
N TYR A 146 21.49 11.31 18.34
CA TYR A 146 21.96 12.10 17.21
C TYR A 146 22.60 13.42 17.70
N LEU A 147 23.92 13.52 17.56
CA LEU A 147 24.73 14.68 17.95
C LEU A 147 25.15 15.54 16.75
N GLY A 148 24.70 15.19 15.54
CA GLY A 148 25.01 15.92 14.31
C GLY A 148 24.20 17.20 14.15
N SER A 149 24.60 18.04 13.18
CA SER A 149 23.80 19.19 12.77
C SER A 149 22.55 18.75 12.03
N LYS A 150 21.39 19.34 12.33
CA LYS A 150 20.16 19.15 11.55
C LYS A 150 20.35 19.69 10.13
N LEU A 151 19.88 18.95 9.13
CA LEU A 151 19.91 19.31 7.72
C LEU A 151 18.48 19.54 7.22
N LEU A 152 18.12 20.80 6.99
CA LEU A 152 16.79 21.15 6.49
C LEU A 152 16.73 20.92 4.97
N LEU A 153 15.90 19.97 4.56
CA LEU A 153 15.58 19.75 3.16
C LEU A 153 14.51 20.76 2.69
N PRO A 154 14.52 21.16 1.41
CA PRO A 154 13.44 21.97 0.86
C PRO A 154 12.07 21.30 1.05
N ASP A 155 11.07 22.06 1.49
CA ASP A 155 9.72 21.55 1.81
C ASP A 155 8.63 22.11 0.87
N LYS A 156 9.01 22.96 -0.08
CA LYS A 156 8.07 23.75 -0.89
C LYS A 156 7.56 22.98 -2.09
N GLN A 157 6.30 23.24 -2.43
CA GLN A 157 5.75 22.82 -3.71
C GLN A 157 6.51 23.46 -4.87
N CYS A 158 6.90 22.67 -5.86
CA CYS A 158 7.70 23.14 -6.99
C CYS A 158 7.24 22.55 -8.33
N THR A 159 7.80 23.07 -9.41
CA THR A 159 7.63 22.52 -10.76
C THR A 159 9.00 22.29 -11.35
N LEU A 160 9.30 21.04 -11.70
CA LEU A 160 10.63 20.61 -12.15
C LEU A 160 10.55 19.85 -13.45
N GLN A 161 11.56 20.04 -14.29
CA GLN A 161 11.85 19.22 -15.47
C GLN A 161 12.91 18.17 -15.16
N ASP A 162 13.04 17.16 -16.03
CA ASP A 162 13.94 16.01 -15.85
C ASP A 162 15.39 16.43 -15.55
N GLU A 163 15.92 17.42 -16.27
CA GLU A 163 17.29 17.92 -16.06
C GLU A 163 17.49 18.50 -14.66
N GLN A 164 16.50 19.23 -14.14
CA GLN A 164 16.56 19.84 -12.82
C GLN A 164 16.49 18.78 -11.72
N VAL A 165 15.76 17.68 -11.96
CA VAL A 165 15.74 16.53 -11.06
C VAL A 165 17.11 15.85 -11.02
N HIS A 166 17.78 15.67 -12.15
CA HIS A 166 19.14 15.10 -12.16
C HIS A 166 20.15 15.98 -11.40
N GLN A 167 20.05 17.31 -11.56
CA GLN A 167 20.87 18.27 -10.80
C GLN A 167 20.61 18.17 -9.30
N LEU A 168 19.34 18.03 -8.89
CA LEU A 168 18.95 17.84 -7.50
C LEU A 168 19.53 16.55 -6.92
N ILE A 169 19.42 15.43 -7.64
CA ILE A 169 19.99 14.13 -7.23
C ILE A 169 21.49 14.27 -6.97
N ALA A 170 22.21 14.90 -7.91
CA ALA A 170 23.64 15.13 -7.77
C ALA A 170 23.99 16.09 -6.62
N GLN A 171 23.24 17.16 -6.44
CA GLN A 171 23.47 18.17 -5.40
C GLN A 171 23.39 17.58 -3.99
N TRP A 172 22.40 16.72 -3.74
CA TRP A 172 22.17 16.11 -2.42
C TRP A 172 22.79 14.73 -2.27
N ASN A 173 23.44 14.24 -3.32
CA ASN A 173 23.98 12.88 -3.42
C ASN A 173 22.92 11.80 -3.15
N PHE A 174 21.65 12.03 -3.49
CA PHE A 174 20.60 11.03 -3.25
C PHE A 174 20.83 9.78 -4.10
N PHE A 175 20.47 8.63 -3.55
CA PHE A 175 20.43 7.39 -4.31
C PHE A 175 19.33 7.46 -5.38
N ASP A 176 19.68 7.05 -6.60
CA ASP A 176 18.74 6.72 -7.67
C ASP A 176 19.34 5.58 -8.49
N ALA A 177 18.63 4.45 -8.60
CA ALA A 177 19.14 3.24 -9.23
C ALA A 177 19.58 3.42 -10.69
N MET A 178 19.08 4.46 -11.38
CA MET A 178 19.43 4.76 -12.78
C MET A 178 20.42 5.92 -12.90
N VAL A 179 20.22 6.99 -12.13
CA VAL A 179 20.95 8.26 -12.30
C VAL A 179 22.15 8.38 -11.36
N ASN A 180 22.03 7.89 -10.13
CA ASN A 180 23.09 7.97 -9.11
C ASN A 180 23.11 6.70 -8.22
N PRO A 181 23.51 5.54 -8.77
CA PRO A 181 23.43 4.26 -8.07
C PRO A 181 24.43 4.12 -6.91
N GLN A 182 25.36 5.06 -6.77
CA GLN A 182 26.31 5.14 -5.66
C GLN A 182 26.00 6.29 -4.69
N GLY A 183 24.91 7.02 -4.95
CA GLY A 183 24.38 8.00 -4.00
C GLY A 183 23.85 7.34 -2.75
N GLY A 184 23.58 8.14 -1.73
CA GLY A 184 23.03 7.70 -0.46
C GLY A 184 22.80 8.88 0.46
N PHE A 185 21.85 8.71 1.38
CA PHE A 185 21.56 9.70 2.40
C PHE A 185 21.37 9.00 3.74
N ASP A 186 22.32 9.18 4.66
CA ASP A 186 22.26 8.50 5.95
C ASP A 186 21.25 9.20 6.88
N ASN A 187 20.00 8.73 6.92
CA ASN A 187 19.02 9.19 7.91
C ASN A 187 19.40 8.71 9.32
N THR A 188 18.85 9.36 10.35
CA THR A 188 18.93 8.87 11.73
C THR A 188 17.52 8.66 12.26
N LEU A 189 16.97 7.49 11.94
CA LEU A 189 15.59 7.13 12.27
C LEU A 189 15.45 6.69 13.73
N ALA A 190 14.47 7.25 14.42
CA ALA A 190 14.11 6.90 15.79
C ALA A 190 12.61 6.65 15.91
N ASP A 191 12.24 5.69 16.73
CA ASP A 191 10.84 5.41 17.03
C ASP A 191 10.23 6.53 17.87
N SER A 192 9.03 7.00 17.47
CA SER A 192 8.25 7.97 18.24
C SER A 192 7.49 7.32 19.41
N GLY A 193 7.40 5.99 19.43
CA GLY A 193 6.79 5.21 20.52
C GLY A 193 5.26 5.08 20.43
N ASP A 194 4.65 5.57 19.36
CA ASP A 194 3.21 5.48 19.08
C ASP A 194 2.85 4.31 18.15
N GLY A 195 3.86 3.62 17.58
CA GLY A 195 3.69 2.57 16.57
C GLY A 195 3.19 3.07 15.21
N LEU A 196 2.98 4.37 15.03
CA LEU A 196 2.40 4.99 13.83
C LEU A 196 3.41 5.88 13.09
N THR A 197 4.38 6.43 13.80
CA THR A 197 5.31 7.44 13.28
C THR A 197 6.77 7.11 13.56
N VAL A 198 7.64 7.71 12.77
CA VAL A 198 9.10 7.61 12.90
C VAL A 198 9.69 9.00 12.70
N ILE A 199 10.70 9.34 13.48
CA ILE A 199 11.38 10.62 13.40
C ILE A 199 12.73 10.40 12.74
N ASP A 200 13.05 11.19 11.72
CA ASP A 200 14.42 11.35 11.25
C ASP A 200 15.05 12.54 11.97
N GLN A 201 15.96 12.24 12.91
CA GLN A 201 16.63 13.26 13.71
C GLN A 201 17.59 14.13 12.90
N LYS A 202 18.06 13.63 11.75
CA LYS A 202 18.95 14.40 10.86
C LYS A 202 18.20 15.46 10.08
N THR A 203 17.04 15.12 9.52
CA THR A 203 16.22 16.08 8.74
C THR A 203 15.20 16.83 9.57
N ASP A 204 15.02 16.42 10.83
CA ASP A 204 14.02 16.97 11.75
C ASP A 204 12.57 16.78 11.26
N LEU A 205 12.37 15.70 10.50
CA LEU A 205 11.08 15.31 9.94
C LEU A 205 10.50 14.15 10.73
N MET A 206 9.20 14.21 10.95
CA MET A 206 8.41 13.07 11.39
C MET A 206 7.63 12.52 10.22
N TRP A 207 7.65 11.21 10.06
CA TRP A 207 7.06 10.47 8.96
C TRP A 207 6.02 9.49 9.46
N GLN A 208 5.00 9.25 8.64
CA GLN A 208 4.11 8.12 8.88
C GLN A 208 4.83 6.79 8.54
N ARG A 209 4.70 5.77 9.39
CA ARG A 209 5.17 4.40 9.12
C ARG A 209 4.36 3.70 8.04
N SER A 210 3.07 4.02 7.97
CA SER A 210 2.15 3.64 6.88
C SER A 210 1.74 4.88 6.09
N GLY A 211 1.38 4.72 4.83
CA GLY A 211 0.94 5.82 3.99
C GLY A 211 -0.57 5.87 3.76
N LEU A 212 -0.97 6.73 2.84
CA LEU A 212 -2.31 6.80 2.28
C LEU A 212 -2.40 5.97 1.00
N ASP A 213 -3.50 5.24 0.89
CA ASP A 213 -3.82 4.34 -0.23
C ASP A 213 -4.06 5.09 -1.56
N LEU A 214 -3.91 4.35 -2.66
CA LEU A 214 -3.97 4.81 -4.05
C LEU A 214 -5.21 5.66 -4.30
N CYS A 215 -5.01 6.89 -4.74
CA CYS A 215 -6.10 7.73 -5.25
C CYS A 215 -5.59 8.83 -6.16
N SER A 216 -6.51 9.58 -6.76
CA SER A 216 -6.14 10.76 -7.56
C SER A 216 -5.48 11.83 -6.71
N TYR A 217 -4.63 12.66 -7.31
CA TYR A 217 -3.92 13.74 -6.61
C TYR A 217 -4.88 14.71 -5.89
N GLN A 218 -6.03 15.04 -6.51
CA GLN A 218 -7.05 15.88 -5.88
C GLN A 218 -7.71 15.17 -4.68
N SER A 219 -7.97 13.87 -4.78
CA SER A 219 -8.47 13.09 -3.65
C SER A 219 -7.42 13.01 -2.53
N MET A 220 -6.13 12.94 -2.89
CA MET A 220 -5.04 12.92 -1.92
C MET A 220 -5.01 14.18 -1.08
N LYS A 221 -5.15 15.36 -1.71
CA LYS A 221 -5.23 16.64 -0.99
C LYS A 221 -6.37 16.65 0.04
N ARG A 222 -7.57 16.20 -0.36
CA ARG A 222 -8.72 16.12 0.57
C ARG A 222 -8.48 15.13 1.71
N LYS A 223 -7.86 13.98 1.43
CA LYS A 223 -7.49 12.99 2.46
C LYS A 223 -6.50 13.57 3.47
N ILE A 224 -5.49 14.32 3.01
CA ILE A 224 -4.52 15.00 3.89
C ILE A 224 -5.24 16.02 4.78
N GLU A 225 -6.12 16.86 4.21
CA GLU A 225 -6.89 17.82 4.99
C GLU A 225 -7.79 17.14 6.04
N GLN A 226 -8.42 16.02 5.70
CA GLN A 226 -9.22 15.25 6.65
C GLN A 226 -8.37 14.61 7.74
N LEU A 227 -7.23 14.03 7.38
CA LEU A 227 -6.27 13.43 8.31
C LEU A 227 -5.77 14.47 9.31
N ASN A 228 -5.49 15.69 8.84
CA ASN A 228 -5.12 16.82 9.68
C ASN A 228 -6.26 17.28 10.57
N ARG A 229 -7.50 17.38 10.09
CA ARG A 229 -8.65 17.70 10.95
C ARG A 229 -8.84 16.67 12.07
N ASN A 230 -8.56 15.41 11.79
CA ASN A 230 -8.71 14.31 12.73
C ASN A 230 -7.54 14.16 13.72
N GLY A 231 -6.43 14.88 13.53
CA GLY A 231 -5.30 14.86 14.48
C GLY A 231 -4.53 13.53 14.48
N PHE A 232 -4.16 13.01 13.31
CA PHE A 232 -3.41 11.75 13.22
C PHE A 232 -2.11 11.80 14.06
N ALA A 233 -1.94 10.79 14.91
CA ALA A 233 -0.85 10.71 15.89
C ALA A 233 -0.73 11.95 16.80
N GLY A 234 -1.85 12.69 17.01
CA GLY A 234 -1.88 13.92 17.80
C GLY A 234 -1.47 15.18 17.03
N TYR A 235 -1.27 15.10 15.72
CA TYR A 235 -0.77 16.23 14.90
C TYR A 235 -1.71 16.59 13.75
N HIS A 236 -1.67 17.87 13.36
CA HIS A 236 -2.64 18.51 12.46
C HIS A 236 -2.00 19.19 11.23
N ASP A 237 -0.70 19.01 11.04
CA ASP A 237 0.18 19.70 10.09
C ASP A 237 0.89 18.74 9.12
N TRP A 238 0.32 17.55 8.91
CA TRP A 238 0.82 16.58 7.95
C TRP A 238 0.71 17.10 6.51
N ARG A 239 1.74 16.85 5.72
CA ARG A 239 1.78 17.26 4.31
C ARG A 239 2.42 16.18 3.44
N MET A 240 2.18 16.33 2.14
CA MET A 240 2.93 15.59 1.13
C MET A 240 4.41 16.04 1.16
N PRO A 241 5.37 15.12 1.06
CA PRO A 241 6.79 15.45 1.08
C PRO A 241 7.21 16.16 -0.20
N SER A 242 8.29 16.94 -0.13
CA SER A 242 9.00 17.41 -1.33
C SER A 242 9.71 16.25 -2.04
N ILE A 243 10.37 16.54 -3.17
CA ILE A 243 11.21 15.53 -3.85
C ILE A 243 12.39 15.16 -2.96
N GLU A 244 13.07 16.16 -2.40
CA GLU A 244 14.25 15.99 -1.58
C GLU A 244 13.96 15.16 -0.33
N GLU A 245 12.84 15.45 0.34
CA GLU A 245 12.42 14.69 1.52
C GLU A 245 12.02 13.25 1.19
N ALA A 246 11.32 13.03 0.08
CA ALA A 246 10.93 11.66 -0.30
C ALA A 246 12.13 10.84 -0.79
N MET A 247 13.08 11.47 -1.49
CA MET A 247 14.30 10.83 -1.96
C MET A 247 15.30 10.59 -0.84
N SER A 248 15.30 11.38 0.23
CA SER A 248 16.19 11.16 1.37
C SER A 248 15.93 9.82 2.06
N LEU A 249 14.72 9.25 1.94
CA LEU A 249 14.37 7.93 2.47
C LEU A 249 14.84 6.74 1.60
N LEU A 250 15.32 6.99 0.37
CA LEU A 250 15.75 5.92 -0.52
C LEU A 250 17.04 5.29 -0.01
N GLU A 251 16.98 3.99 0.30
CA GLU A 251 18.14 3.18 0.63
C GLU A 251 18.84 2.68 -0.63
N THR A 252 20.14 2.37 -0.53
CA THR A 252 20.94 1.91 -1.68
C THR A 252 20.69 0.45 -2.07
N ALA A 253 20.07 -0.33 -1.18
CA ALA A 253 19.72 -1.71 -1.38
C ALA A 253 18.27 -1.98 -0.95
N PRO A 254 17.58 -2.93 -1.61
CA PRO A 254 16.26 -3.33 -1.17
C PRO A 254 16.35 -4.08 0.16
N ASN A 255 15.42 -3.79 1.08
CA ASN A 255 15.27 -4.51 2.34
C ASN A 255 14.64 -5.91 2.13
N ILE A 256 14.35 -6.63 3.22
CA ILE A 256 13.69 -7.95 3.18
C ILE A 256 12.33 -7.94 2.47
N LYS A 257 11.62 -6.80 2.49
CA LYS A 257 10.34 -6.56 1.81
C LYS A 257 10.51 -6.29 0.31
N GLY A 258 11.76 -6.26 -0.18
CA GLY A 258 12.11 -6.01 -1.57
C GLY A 258 11.82 -4.58 -2.02
N VAL A 259 11.95 -3.60 -1.12
CA VAL A 259 11.82 -2.16 -1.39
C VAL A 259 13.06 -1.41 -0.88
N TYR A 260 13.46 -0.35 -1.58
CA TYR A 260 14.58 0.55 -1.26
C TYR A 260 14.18 1.56 -0.19
N LEU A 261 13.78 1.06 0.97
CA LEU A 261 13.39 1.84 2.14
C LEU A 261 13.92 1.15 3.38
N HIS A 262 14.15 1.94 4.44
CA HIS A 262 14.27 1.37 5.77
C HIS A 262 13.01 0.57 6.11
N SER A 263 13.19 -0.58 6.74
CA SER A 263 12.12 -1.56 6.90
C SER A 263 11.04 -1.19 7.92
N CYS A 264 11.30 -0.18 8.75
CA CYS A 264 10.29 0.44 9.63
C CYS A 264 9.09 1.05 8.86
N PHE A 265 9.25 1.25 7.55
CA PHE A 265 8.18 1.71 6.68
C PHE A 265 7.43 0.53 6.04
N SER A 266 6.09 0.65 5.95
CA SER A 266 5.27 -0.33 5.24
C SER A 266 5.60 -0.35 3.74
N LYS A 267 5.57 -1.55 3.15
CA LYS A 267 5.80 -1.81 1.72
C LYS A 267 4.59 -1.48 0.83
N ASP A 268 3.43 -1.22 1.45
CA ASP A 268 2.15 -1.03 0.76
C ASP A 268 2.08 0.24 -0.10
N GLN A 269 3.04 1.16 0.08
CA GLN A 269 3.21 2.34 -0.76
C GLN A 269 4.50 2.21 -1.57
N PRO A 270 4.48 1.41 -2.66
CA PRO A 270 5.67 1.14 -3.47
C PRO A 270 6.20 2.37 -4.19
N PHE A 271 5.34 3.37 -4.43
CA PHE A 271 5.71 4.67 -4.93
C PHE A 271 4.78 5.73 -4.35
N ILE A 272 5.27 6.95 -4.11
CA ILE A 272 4.48 8.02 -3.51
C ILE A 272 4.45 9.27 -4.38
N PHE A 273 3.34 10.00 -4.33
CA PHE A 273 3.30 11.38 -4.76
C PHE A 273 4.25 12.23 -3.92
N VAL A 274 4.89 13.17 -4.60
CA VAL A 274 5.63 14.26 -4.00
C VAL A 274 4.97 15.59 -4.37
N ALA A 275 5.27 16.62 -3.59
CA ALA A 275 4.74 17.97 -3.72
C ALA A 275 5.29 18.71 -4.96
N ALA A 276 5.60 18.00 -6.06
CA ALA A 276 6.16 18.57 -7.27
C ALA A 276 5.33 18.22 -8.51
N ARG A 277 5.30 19.17 -9.45
CA ARG A 277 4.69 19.01 -10.79
C ARG A 277 5.77 18.93 -11.86
N ARG A 278 5.43 18.33 -13.00
CA ARG A 278 6.26 18.35 -14.21
C ARG A 278 5.54 19.14 -15.30
N LYS A 279 6.26 19.96 -16.07
CA LYS A 279 5.70 20.60 -17.28
C LYS A 279 5.67 19.63 -18.46
N PRO A 280 4.65 19.68 -19.35
CA PRO A 280 3.51 20.59 -19.31
C PRO A 280 2.42 20.19 -18.30
N THR A 281 2.21 18.89 -18.03
CA THR A 281 1.07 18.43 -17.20
C THR A 281 1.35 17.17 -16.37
N GLY A 282 2.59 16.87 -15.96
CA GLY A 282 2.93 15.65 -15.22
C GLY A 282 2.99 15.78 -13.69
N TYR A 283 3.15 14.64 -13.05
CA TYR A 283 3.41 14.48 -11.61
C TYR A 283 4.72 13.73 -11.42
N TRP A 284 5.50 14.15 -10.42
CA TRP A 284 6.66 13.40 -9.95
C TRP A 284 6.25 12.39 -8.88
N PHE A 285 7.02 11.32 -8.80
CA PHE A 285 6.87 10.24 -7.85
C PHE A 285 8.25 9.72 -7.45
N VAL A 286 8.37 9.29 -6.20
CA VAL A 286 9.52 8.46 -5.77
C VAL A 286 9.04 7.02 -5.71
N ASP A 287 9.70 6.14 -6.46
CA ASP A 287 9.45 4.70 -6.51
C ASP A 287 10.42 3.97 -5.59
N TYR A 288 9.91 3.55 -4.43
CA TYR A 288 10.64 2.75 -3.47
C TYR A 288 10.76 1.28 -3.90
N LYS A 289 9.92 0.80 -4.82
CA LYS A 289 10.06 -0.56 -5.35
C LYS A 289 11.22 -0.66 -6.34
N GLN A 290 11.42 0.38 -7.14
CA GLN A 290 12.48 0.46 -8.16
C GLN A 290 13.71 1.26 -7.72
N GLY A 291 13.64 1.96 -6.58
CA GLY A 291 14.75 2.73 -6.03
C GLY A 291 15.08 3.98 -6.85
N LYS A 292 14.08 4.65 -7.41
CA LYS A 292 14.31 5.77 -8.34
C LYS A 292 13.20 6.81 -8.30
N ILE A 293 13.50 8.02 -8.76
CA ILE A 293 12.48 9.00 -9.07
C ILE A 293 11.95 8.78 -10.49
N TYR A 294 10.66 9.01 -10.70
CA TYR A 294 10.07 9.00 -12.03
C TYR A 294 8.91 9.98 -12.11
N TRP A 295 8.45 10.24 -13.33
CA TRP A 295 7.25 11.04 -13.54
C TRP A 295 6.25 10.29 -14.39
N SER A 296 5.01 10.73 -14.32
CA SER A 296 3.99 10.29 -15.27
C SER A 296 3.07 11.44 -15.65
N SER A 297 2.38 11.28 -16.78
CA SER A 297 1.54 12.33 -17.35
C SER A 297 0.35 12.67 -16.43
N GLY A 298 -0.30 13.80 -16.67
CA GLY A 298 -1.42 14.26 -15.84
C GLY A 298 -2.67 13.41 -15.93
N THR A 299 -2.70 12.43 -16.84
CA THR A 299 -3.81 11.51 -17.08
C THR A 299 -3.71 10.22 -16.25
N VAL A 300 -2.75 10.15 -15.32
CA VAL A 300 -2.51 8.99 -14.45
C VAL A 300 -3.68 8.73 -13.50
N PRO A 301 -4.05 7.46 -13.29
CA PRO A 301 -5.20 7.08 -12.45
C PRO A 301 -5.04 7.44 -10.97
N GLY A 302 -3.81 7.52 -10.45
CA GLY A 302 -3.55 7.90 -9.07
C GLY A 302 -2.14 7.56 -8.60
N GLY A 303 -1.90 7.77 -7.31
CA GLY A 303 -0.68 7.43 -6.60
C GLY A 303 -0.95 7.30 -5.10
N TYR A 304 0.02 6.71 -4.39
CA TYR A 304 0.00 6.64 -2.94
C TYR A 304 0.63 7.89 -2.33
N SER A 305 0.62 8.02 -1.01
CA SER A 305 1.43 9.04 -0.33
C SER A 305 1.93 8.53 1.02
N ARG A 306 3.07 9.02 1.47
CA ARG A 306 3.56 8.88 2.84
C ARG A 306 3.79 10.29 3.35
N LEU A 307 3.03 10.71 4.35
CA LEU A 307 3.07 12.10 4.80
C LEU A 307 4.25 12.33 5.75
N CYS A 308 4.73 13.57 5.73
CA CYS A 308 5.70 14.07 6.68
C CYS A 308 5.20 15.36 7.33
N ARG A 309 5.84 15.72 8.44
CA ARG A 309 5.72 17.03 9.11
C ARG A 309 7.07 17.43 9.69
N CYS A 310 7.29 18.72 9.87
CA CYS A 310 8.50 19.23 10.52
C CYS A 310 8.30 19.30 12.02
N LEU A 311 9.33 18.96 12.81
CA LEU A 311 9.26 19.06 14.27
C LEU A 311 9.52 20.48 14.76
N SER A 312 10.50 21.18 14.17
CA SER A 312 10.93 22.51 14.61
C SER A 312 10.21 23.67 13.91
N GLN A 313 8.89 23.63 13.74
CA GLN A 313 8.11 24.85 13.41
C GLN A 313 7.51 25.45 14.69
N GLN A 314 8.34 26.21 15.42
CA GLN A 314 7.95 27.30 16.32
C GLN A 314 8.81 28.52 16.01
#